data_AF-A0A2Z3GV25-F1
#
_entry.id   AF-A0A2Z3GV25-F1
#
_cell.length_a   1.000
_cell.length_b   1.000
_cell.length_c   1.000
_cell.angle_alpha   90.00
_cell.angle_beta   90.00
_cell.angle_gamma   90.00
#
_symmetry.space_group_name_H-M   'P 1'
#
loop_
_entity.id
_entity.type
_entity.pdbx_description
1 polymer ?
#
loop_
_entity_poly.entity_id
_entity_poly.type
_entity_poly.pdbx_seq_one_letter_code
_entity_poly.pdbx_strand_id
1 'polypeptide(L)' 'MHEIVFIHGMGNGTLRKEIHRQLSRNKDIKFFEDSRKEKFGYGATLVRLK' A
#
# COMPACT_ATOMS: atom_id res chain seq x y z
N MET A 1 0.23 17.20 -4.09
CA MET A 1 0.36 15.80 -4.53
C MET A 1 0.32 14.96 -3.27
N HIS A 2 -0.78 14.24 -3.04
CA HIS A 2 -1.06 13.60 -1.75
C HIS A 2 -0.67 12.13 -1.77
N GLU A 3 0.17 11.74 -0.82
CA GLU A 3 0.67 10.38 -0.66
C GLU A 3 0.35 9.88 0.74
N ILE A 4 0.05 8.59 0.84
CA ILE A 4 -0.22 7.89 2.10
C ILE A 4 0.64 6.63 2.11
N VAL A 5 1.30 6.35 3.23
CA VAL A 5 2.02 5.09 3.44
C VAL A 5 1.28 4.29 4.50
N PHE A 6 0.73 3.14 4.09
CA PHE A 6 0.14 2.19 5.02
C PHE A 6 1.22 1.27 5.56
N ILE A 7 1.59 1.43 6.84
CA ILE A 7 2.47 0.48 7.54
C ILE A 7 1.60 -0.60 8.15
N HIS A 8 1.67 -1.81 7.59
CA HIS A 8 0.80 -2.93 7.97
C HIS A 8 1.56 -4.15 8.48
N GLY A 9 2.91 -4.09 8.50
CA GLY A 9 3.76 -5.21 8.86
C GLY A 9 3.77 -6.31 7.79
N MET A 10 4.67 -7.28 7.95
CA MET A 10 4.82 -8.40 7.00
C MET A 10 3.80 -9.52 7.27
N GLY A 11 3.79 -10.07 8.49
CA GLY A 11 2.93 -11.19 8.90
C GLY A 11 2.86 -12.31 7.84
N ASN A 12 1.68 -12.91 7.67
CA ASN A 12 1.40 -13.84 6.56
C ASN A 12 0.89 -13.12 5.29
N GLY A 13 1.01 -11.79 5.22
CA GLY A 13 0.57 -10.99 4.08
C GLY A 13 -0.94 -10.77 3.93
N THR A 14 -1.77 -11.21 4.90
CA THR A 14 -3.23 -11.05 4.85
C THR A 14 -3.65 -9.59 4.73
N LEU A 15 -3.10 -8.71 5.57
CA LEU A 15 -3.46 -7.29 5.57
C LEU A 15 -2.98 -6.58 4.29
N ARG A 16 -1.78 -6.92 3.78
CA ARG A 16 -1.28 -6.43 2.48
C ARG A 16 -2.27 -6.77 1.35
N LYS A 17 -2.70 -8.03 1.26
CA LYS A 17 -3.63 -8.49 0.21
C LYS A 17 -4.97 -7.74 0.29
N GLU A 18 -5.50 -7.56 1.49
CA GLU A 18 -6.76 -6.86 1.68
C GLU A 18 -6.64 -5.36 1.34
N ILE A 19 -5.55 -4.70 1.75
CA ILE A 19 -5.25 -3.32 1.36
C ILE A 19 -5.21 -3.21 -0.17
N HIS A 20 -4.41 -4.04 -0.86
CA HIS A 20 -4.31 -4.01 -2.33
C HIS A 20 -5.67 -4.26 -3.02
N ARG A 21 -6.49 -5.17 -2.47
CA ARG A 21 -7.85 -5.45 -2.98
C ARG A 21 -8.76 -4.23 -2.85
N GLN A 22 -8.70 -3.50 -1.75
CA GLN A 22 -9.52 -2.29 -1.54
C GLN A 22 -9.03 -1.13 -2.41
N LEU A 23 -7.71 -0.91 -2.46
CA LEU A 23 -7.12 0.18 -3.24
C LEU A 23 -7.35 0.01 -4.74
N SER A 24 -7.28 -1.22 -5.27
CA SER A 24 -7.53 -1.48 -6.70
C SER A 24 -8.95 -1.16 -7.18
N ARG A 25 -9.91 -1.07 -6.25
CA ARG A 25 -11.31 -0.72 -6.54
C ARG A 25 -11.61 0.76 -6.29
N ASN A 26 -10.67 1.51 -5.73
CA ASN A 26 -10.87 2.91 -5.38
C ASN A 26 -10.54 3.83 -6.57
N LYS A 27 -11.57 4.49 -7.11
CA LYS A 27 -11.44 5.40 -8.25
C LYS A 27 -10.63 6.66 -7.96
N ASP A 28 -10.41 7.03 -6.70
CA ASP A 28 -9.67 8.25 -6.31
C ASP A 28 -8.17 7.98 -6.17
N ILE A 29 -7.75 6.73 -6.38
CA ILE A 29 -6.35 6.33 -6.39
C ILE A 29 -5.79 6.43 -7.79
N LYS A 30 -4.61 7.05 -7.89
CA LYS A 30 -3.81 7.13 -9.11
C LYS A 30 -2.99 5.86 -9.31
N PHE A 31 -2.26 5.45 -8.27
CA PHE A 31 -1.56 4.16 -8.21
C PHE A 31 -1.23 3.80 -6.76
N PHE A 32 -0.87 2.54 -6.54
CA PHE A 32 -0.29 2.06 -5.30
C PHE A 32 0.77 1.00 -5.59
N GLU A 33 1.76 0.89 -4.72
CA GLU A 33 2.87 -0.06 -4.86
C GLU A 33 3.40 -0.48 -3.48
N ASP A 34 4.06 -1.64 -3.42
CA ASP A 34 4.80 -2.02 -2.20
C ASP A 34 5.89 -0.97 -1.94
N SER A 35 5.97 -0.49 -0.69
CA SER A 35 6.90 0.56 -0.31
C SER A 35 8.36 0.07 -0.34
N ARG A 36 9.31 1.02 -0.27
CA ARG A 36 10.74 0.75 -0.36
C ARG A 36 11.20 -0.32 0.65
N LYS A 37 11.73 -1.42 0.11
CA LYS A 37 12.33 -2.54 0.87
C LYS A 37 13.31 -2.10 1.94
N GLU A 38 14.10 -1.08 1.66
CA GLU A 38 15.16 -0.55 2.54
C GLU A 38 14.63 -0.01 3.88
N LYS A 39 13.39 0.49 3.92
CA LYS A 39 12.80 1.05 5.15
C LYS A 39 11.80 0.12 5.83
N PHE A 40 11.01 -0.64 5.05
CA PHE A 40 9.87 -1.39 5.59
C PHE A 40 9.78 -2.84 5.08
N GLY A 41 10.74 -3.33 4.30
CA GLY A 41 10.59 -4.58 3.57
C GLY A 41 9.33 -4.56 2.67
N TYR A 42 8.54 -5.63 2.70
CA TYR A 42 7.20 -5.69 2.09
C TYR A 42 6.08 -5.31 3.07
N GLY A 43 6.41 -4.71 4.21
CA GLY A 43 5.50 -4.42 5.32
C GLY A 43 4.76 -3.10 5.21
N ALA A 44 4.89 -2.40 4.08
CA ALA A 44 4.14 -1.18 3.84
C ALA A 44 3.79 -0.99 2.35
N THR A 45 2.71 -0.26 2.10
CA THR A 45 2.19 0.07 0.76
C THR A 45 2.13 1.59 0.60
N LEU A 46 2.75 2.13 -0.45
CA LEU A 46 2.63 3.52 -0.85
C LEU A 46 1.39 3.69 -1.72
N VAL A 47 0.61 4.73 -1.45
CA VAL A 47 -0.60 5.07 -2.20
C VAL A 47 -0.53 6.50 -2.65
N ARG A 48 -0.78 6.74 -3.94
CA ARG A 48 -0.89 8.07 -4.52
C ARG A 48 -2.31 8.34 -4.94
N LEU A 49 -2.87 9.43 -4.41
CA LEU A 49 -4.20 9.91 -4.77
C LEU A 49 -4.15 10.65 -6.13
N LYS A 50 -5.28 10.73 -6.81
CA LYS A 50 -5.43 11.50 -8.06
C LYS A 50 -5.12 12.98 -7.88
#